data_AF-A0A847YCR0-F1
#
_entry.id   AF-A0A847YCR0-F1
#
_cell.length_a   1.000
_cell.length_b   1.000
_cell.length_c   1.000
_cell.angle_alpha   90.00
_cell.angle_beta   90.00
_cell.angle_gamma   90.00
#
_symmetry.space_group_name_H-M   'P 1'
#
loop_
_entity.id
_entity.type
_entity.pdbx_description
1 polymer ?
#
loop_
_entity_poly.entity_id
_entity_poly.type
_entity_poly.pdbx_seq_one_letter_code
_entity_poly.pdbx_strand_id
1 'polypeptide(L)'
;MPPDNSCLRLSGPLRSPAAVVLIAALAIRAGVLWGLPGGFARDIDGYAAVADNLLRHGVFGYGERATAFRPPLYPILLAAVRAPGWSWTWGAGILHLVLGVATVALAMSLGRRLGLGEQAWIAGVLTACDPLL
;
A
#
# COMPACT_ATOMS: atom_id res chain seq x y z
N MET A 1 24.72 -5.83 46.58
CA MET A 1 24.81 -5.28 45.22
C MET A 1 23.75 -5.96 44.38
N PRO A 2 22.59 -5.33 44.12
CA PRO A 2 21.53 -5.96 43.33
C PRO A 2 21.97 -6.02 41.85
N PRO A 3 21.57 -7.06 41.10
CA PRO A 3 21.82 -7.11 39.67
C PRO A 3 21.04 -6.00 38.96
N ASP A 4 21.77 -5.27 38.12
CA ASP A 4 21.24 -4.27 37.21
C ASP A 4 20.41 -4.95 36.11
N ASN A 5 19.09 -4.80 36.19
CA ASN A 5 18.14 -5.32 35.21
C ASN A 5 17.97 -4.41 33.97
N SER A 6 18.80 -3.39 33.79
CA SER A 6 18.70 -2.43 32.67
C SER A 6 19.06 -3.02 31.30
N CYS A 7 19.61 -4.23 31.27
CA CYS A 7 20.00 -4.94 30.04
C CYS A 7 18.82 -5.66 29.35
N LEU A 8 17.66 -5.79 30.00
CA LEU A 8 16.42 -6.31 29.40
C LEU A 8 15.49 -5.18 28.93
N ARG A 9 16.05 -4.13 28.34
CA ARG A 9 15.26 -3.23 27.49
C ARG A 9 14.91 -4.00 26.23
N LEU A 10 13.77 -4.70 26.28
CA LEU A 10 13.08 -5.26 25.12
C LEU A 10 13.02 -4.21 24.00
N SER A 11 13.97 -4.29 23.07
CA SER A 11 14.02 -3.55 21.80
C SER A 11 13.04 -4.19 20.82
N GLY A 12 11.79 -4.29 21.23
CA GLY A 12 10.71 -4.74 20.36
C GLY A 12 10.25 -3.60 19.46
N PRO A 13 9.87 -3.86 18.20
CA PRO A 13 9.33 -2.84 17.29
C PRO A 13 8.10 -2.12 17.90
N LEU A 14 7.35 -2.79 18.78
CA LEU A 14 6.17 -2.26 19.47
C LEU A 14 6.42 -1.08 20.41
N ARG A 15 7.68 -0.75 20.78
CA ARG A 15 7.94 0.44 21.61
C ARG A 15 7.88 1.74 20.83
N SER A 16 8.04 1.69 19.51
CA SER A 16 8.01 2.91 18.69
C SER A 16 6.57 3.19 18.24
N PRO A 17 6.03 4.41 18.50
CA PRO A 17 4.68 4.75 18.07
C PRO A 17 4.53 4.66 16.54
N ALA A 18 5.60 4.96 15.80
CA ALA A 18 5.65 4.80 14.36
C ALA A 18 5.45 3.34 13.88
N ALA A 19 6.06 2.36 14.54
CA ALA A 19 5.86 0.96 14.17
C ALA A 19 4.45 0.47 14.54
N VAL A 20 3.90 0.92 15.68
CA VAL A 20 2.51 0.62 16.04
C VAL A 20 1.55 1.13 14.96
N VAL A 21 1.76 2.36 14.47
CA VAL A 21 0.97 2.94 13.38
C VAL A 21 1.09 2.12 12.09
N LEU A 22 2.30 1.68 11.72
CA LEU A 22 2.49 0.84 10.52
C LEU A 22 1.82 -0.53 10.65
N ILE A 23 1.95 -1.17 11.80
CA ILE A 23 1.33 -2.47 12.07
C ILE A 23 -0.19 -2.33 12.05
N ALA A 24 -0.74 -1.28 12.68
CA ALA A 24 -2.17 -1.01 12.67
C ALA A 24 -2.68 -0.74 11.24
N ALA A 25 -1.98 0.11 10.46
CA ALA A 25 -2.33 0.38 9.07
C ALA A 25 -2.32 -0.89 8.21
N LEU A 26 -1.29 -1.72 8.37
CA LEU A 26 -1.19 -3.02 7.69
C LEU A 26 -2.34 -3.95 8.10
N ALA A 27 -2.61 -4.10 9.40
CA ALA A 27 -3.64 -4.99 9.91
C ALA A 27 -5.05 -4.58 9.46
N ILE A 28 -5.37 -3.28 9.52
CA ILE A 28 -6.66 -2.76 9.07
C ILE A 28 -6.83 -3.01 7.57
N ARG A 29 -5.85 -2.62 6.74
CA ARG A 29 -5.93 -2.78 5.28
C ARG A 29 -5.97 -4.25 4.86
N ALA A 30 -5.20 -5.12 5.51
CA ALA A 30 -5.24 -6.56 5.27
C ALA A 30 -6.60 -7.16 5.69
N GLY A 31 -7.16 -6.71 6.83
CA GLY A 31 -8.49 -7.11 7.28
C GLY A 31 -9.59 -6.70 6.32
N VAL A 32 -9.54 -5.49 5.77
CA VAL A 32 -10.47 -5.03 4.72
C VAL A 32 -10.34 -5.86 3.45
N LEU A 33 -9.12 -6.14 2.99
CA LEU A 33 -8.89 -6.99 1.82
C LEU A 33 -9.49 -8.39 2.00
N TRP A 34 -9.34 -8.97 3.19
CA TRP A 34 -9.86 -10.31 3.50
C TRP A 34 -11.39 -10.32 3.70
N GLY A 35 -11.95 -9.32 4.38
CA GLY A 35 -13.36 -9.25 4.74
C GLY A 35 -14.27 -8.67 3.66
N LEU A 36 -13.75 -7.83 2.76
CA LEU A 36 -14.51 -7.11 1.74
C LEU A 36 -13.89 -7.26 0.32
N PRO A 37 -13.61 -8.50 -0.16
CA PRO A 37 -12.95 -8.71 -1.46
C PRO A 37 -13.79 -8.19 -2.65
N GLY A 38 -15.11 -8.07 -2.48
CA GLY A 38 -16.02 -7.56 -3.50
C GLY A 38 -15.76 -6.09 -3.89
N GLY A 39 -15.12 -5.30 -3.02
CA GLY A 39 -14.72 -3.92 -3.33
C GLY A 39 -13.66 -3.85 -4.43
N PHE A 40 -12.73 -4.81 -4.45
CA PHE A 40 -11.67 -4.90 -5.47
C PHE A 40 -12.12 -5.66 -6.72
N ALA A 41 -13.18 -6.47 -6.64
CA ALA A 41 -13.64 -7.29 -7.77
C ALA A 41 -14.20 -6.48 -8.94
N ARG A 42 -14.69 -5.25 -8.70
CA ARG A 42 -15.24 -4.38 -9.75
C ARG A 42 -14.17 -3.42 -10.27
N ASP A 43 -13.67 -3.69 -11.47
CA ASP A 43 -12.86 -2.74 -12.24
C ASP A 43 -13.77 -1.67 -12.85
N ILE A 44 -14.12 -0.65 -12.06
CA ILE A 44 -15.04 0.43 -12.47
C ILE A 44 -14.44 1.27 -13.60
N ASP A 45 -13.12 1.50 -13.56
CA ASP A 45 -12.43 2.44 -14.45
C ASP A 45 -11.83 1.79 -15.71
N GLY A 46 -11.86 0.46 -15.80
CA GLY A 46 -11.37 -0.33 -16.93
C GLY A 46 -9.85 -0.57 -16.93
N TYR A 47 -9.19 -0.39 -15.79
CA TYR A 47 -7.73 -0.53 -15.68
C TYR A 47 -7.26 -1.99 -15.81
N ALA A 48 -8.09 -2.97 -15.42
CA ALA A 48 -7.78 -4.38 -15.61
C ALA A 48 -7.65 -4.71 -17.09
N ALA A 49 -8.59 -4.23 -17.90
CA ALA A 49 -8.59 -4.45 -19.33
C ALA A 49 -7.34 -3.87 -20.00
N VAL A 50 -6.93 -2.66 -19.61
CA VAL A 50 -5.72 -2.01 -20.14
C VAL A 50 -4.45 -2.75 -19.69
N ALA A 51 -4.39 -3.23 -18.44
CA ALA A 51 -3.27 -4.02 -17.94
C ALA A 51 -3.15 -5.37 -18.68
N ASP A 52 -4.26 -6.08 -18.89
CA ASP A 52 -4.29 -7.33 -19.65
C ASP A 52 -3.93 -7.08 -21.13
N ASN A 53 -4.35 -5.95 -21.70
CA ASN A 53 -3.97 -5.55 -23.06
C ASN A 53 -2.47 -5.26 -23.16
N LEU A 54 -1.90 -4.60 -22.16
CA LEU A 54 -0.47 -4.31 -22.10
C LEU A 54 0.35 -5.61 -22.07
N LEU A 55 -0.09 -6.62 -21.31
CA LEU A 55 0.58 -7.93 -21.26
C LEU A 55 0.50 -8.70 -22.59
N ARG A 56 -0.61 -8.57 -23.33
CA ARG A 56 -0.84 -9.31 -24.58
C ARG A 56 -0.26 -8.62 -25.82
N HIS A 57 -0.42 -7.31 -25.90
CA HIS A 57 -0.13 -6.50 -27.10
C HIS A 57 1.02 -5.50 -26.89
N GLY A 58 1.45 -5.24 -25.65
CA GLY A 58 2.43 -4.18 -25.36
C GLY A 58 1.87 -2.77 -25.54
N VAL A 59 0.54 -2.62 -25.64
CA VAL A 59 -0.14 -1.35 -25.94
C VAL A 59 -0.98 -0.88 -24.75
N PHE A 60 -0.82 0.39 -24.38
CA PHE A 60 -1.67 1.08 -23.41
C PHE A 60 -3.04 1.41 -24.02
N GLY A 61 -3.90 0.40 -24.14
CA GLY A 61 -5.23 0.59 -24.72
C GLY A 61 -6.01 -0.70 -24.93
N TYR A 62 -6.67 -0.80 -26.10
CA TYR A 62 -7.55 -1.92 -26.44
C TYR A 62 -7.16 -2.50 -27.80
N GLY A 63 -6.77 -3.78 -27.81
CA GLY A 63 -6.10 -4.41 -28.94
C GLY A 63 -4.82 -3.65 -29.31
N GLU A 64 -4.65 -3.40 -30.61
CA GLU A 64 -3.53 -2.64 -31.17
C GLU A 64 -3.71 -1.12 -31.06
N ARG A 65 -4.85 -0.64 -30.52
CA ARG A 65 -5.17 0.79 -30.47
C ARG A 65 -4.81 1.39 -29.11
N ALA A 66 -3.78 2.24 -29.11
CA ALA A 66 -3.39 3.02 -27.94
C ALA A 66 -4.44 4.10 -27.57
N THR A 67 -4.55 4.39 -26.28
CA THR A 67 -5.39 5.45 -25.72
C THR A 67 -4.61 6.24 -24.67
N ALA A 68 -4.91 7.54 -24.57
CA ALA A 68 -4.35 8.45 -23.56
C ALA A 68 -5.32 8.75 -22.41
N PHE A 69 -6.47 8.08 -22.32
CA PHE A 69 -7.49 8.36 -21.30
C PHE A 69 -7.12 7.93 -19.88
N ARG A 70 -6.01 7.19 -19.71
CA ARG A 70 -5.59 6.61 -18.43
C ARG A 70 -4.07 6.82 -18.24
N PRO A 71 -3.63 7.38 -17.11
CA PRO A 71 -2.20 7.50 -16.82
C PRO A 71 -1.53 6.12 -16.85
N PRO A 72 -0.32 5.98 -17.44
CA PRO A 72 0.27 4.67 -17.72
C PRO A 72 0.81 3.93 -16.48
N LEU A 73 1.15 4.66 -15.41
CA LEU A 73 1.80 4.07 -14.23
C LEU A 73 0.95 2.97 -13.58
N TYR A 74 -0.33 3.23 -13.35
CA TYR A 74 -1.20 2.26 -12.68
C TYR A 74 -1.45 0.99 -13.52
N PRO A 75 -1.75 1.06 -14.83
CA PRO A 75 -1.72 -0.10 -15.72
C PRO A 75 -0.42 -0.91 -15.69
N ILE A 76 0.75 -0.27 -15.62
CA ILE A 76 2.05 -0.97 -15.53
C ILE A 76 2.13 -1.77 -14.22
N LEU A 77 1.80 -1.15 -13.09
CA LEU A 77 1.82 -1.80 -11.78
C LEU A 77 0.83 -2.97 -11.73
N LEU A 78 -0.36 -2.79 -12.30
CA LEU A 78 -1.37 -3.83 -12.41
C LEU A 78 -0.90 -4.98 -13.32
N ALA A 79 -0.28 -4.69 -14.45
CA ALA A 79 0.29 -5.70 -15.33
C ALA A 79 1.37 -6.53 -14.61
N ALA A 80 2.20 -5.89 -13.77
CA ALA A 80 3.23 -6.58 -12.99
C ALA A 80 2.63 -7.58 -11.97
N VAL A 81 1.56 -7.21 -11.26
CA VAL A 81 0.88 -8.15 -10.33
C VAL A 81 0.00 -9.16 -11.06
N ARG A 82 -0.34 -8.91 -12.32
CA ARG A 82 -1.08 -9.81 -13.21
C ARG A 82 -0.21 -10.87 -13.89
N ALA A 83 1.04 -10.54 -14.20
CA ALA A 83 1.96 -11.43 -14.91
C ALA A 83 2.10 -12.85 -14.29
N PRO A 84 2.09 -13.03 -12.95
CA PRO A 84 2.12 -14.36 -12.33
C PRO A 84 0.80 -15.14 -12.40
N GLY A 85 -0.26 -14.60 -13.02
CA GLY A 85 -1.58 -15.25 -13.12
C GLY A 85 -2.47 -15.09 -11.88
N TRP A 86 -2.19 -14.10 -11.02
CA TRP A 86 -2.99 -13.86 -9.82
C TRP A 86 -4.41 -13.37 -10.16
N SER A 87 -5.37 -13.69 -9.29
CA SER A 87 -6.72 -13.15 -9.42
C SER A 87 -6.70 -11.62 -9.32
N TRP A 88 -7.66 -10.96 -9.99
CA TRP A 88 -7.77 -9.49 -9.97
C TRP A 88 -7.76 -8.94 -8.56
N THR A 89 -8.65 -9.50 -7.74
CA THR A 89 -8.91 -9.11 -6.36
C THR A 89 -7.64 -9.16 -5.53
N TRP A 90 -6.87 -10.25 -5.61
CA TRP A 90 -5.67 -10.42 -4.81
C TRP A 90 -4.51 -9.59 -5.34
N GLY A 91 -4.28 -9.55 -6.65
CA GLY A 91 -3.21 -8.75 -7.24
C GLY A 91 -3.39 -7.26 -6.98
N ALA A 92 -4.57 -6.72 -7.29
CA ALA A 92 -4.89 -5.33 -7.02
C ALA A 92 -4.92 -5.05 -5.51
N GLY A 93 -5.50 -5.95 -4.71
CA GLY A 93 -5.58 -5.79 -3.25
C GLY A 93 -4.22 -5.73 -2.57
N ILE A 94 -3.30 -6.65 -2.92
CA ILE A 94 -1.93 -6.64 -2.40
C ILE A 94 -1.18 -5.39 -2.84
N LEU A 95 -1.34 -4.97 -4.11
CA LEU A 95 -0.74 -3.73 -4.60
C LEU A 95 -1.20 -2.52 -3.77
N HIS A 96 -2.50 -2.37 -3.52
CA HIS A 96 -3.03 -1.28 -2.70
C HIS A 96 -2.61 -1.39 -1.23
N LEU A 97 -2.50 -2.60 -0.69
CA LEU A 97 -1.99 -2.83 0.66
C LEU A 97 -0.54 -2.30 0.79
N VAL A 98 0.32 -2.69 -0.16
CA VAL A 98 1.73 -2.27 -0.19
C VAL A 98 1.84 -0.76 -0.37
N LEU A 99 1.14 -0.18 -1.35
CA LEU A 99 1.16 1.25 -1.61
C LEU A 99 0.61 2.07 -0.43
N GLY A 100 -0.49 1.63 0.18
CA GLY A 100 -1.08 2.29 1.35
C GLY A 100 -0.14 2.33 2.55
N VAL A 101 0.49 1.19 2.88
CA VAL A 101 1.48 1.13 3.98
C VAL A 101 2.73 1.96 3.64
N ALA A 102 3.17 1.95 2.38
CA ALA A 102 4.27 2.78 1.92
C ALA A 102 3.96 4.27 2.06
N THR A 103 2.74 4.72 1.72
CA THR A 103 2.32 6.11 1.90
C THR A 103 2.38 6.54 3.36
N VAL A 104 1.90 5.70 4.30
CA VAL A 104 2.01 5.97 5.74
C VAL A 104 3.48 6.08 6.18
N ALA A 105 4.35 5.16 5.72
CA ALA A 105 5.77 5.18 6.04
C ALA A 105 6.47 6.43 5.47
N LEU A 106 6.11 6.86 4.26
CA LEU A 106 6.63 8.05 3.62
C LEU A 106 6.15 9.33 4.32
N ALA A 107 4.87 9.40 4.71
CA ALA A 107 4.33 10.53 5.47
C ALA A 107 5.08 10.73 6.79
N MET A 108 5.32 9.65 7.54
CA MET A 108 6.14 9.73 8.76
C MET A 108 7.61 10.09 8.46
N SER A 109 8.17 9.58 7.37
CA SER A 109 9.55 9.90 6.98
C SER A 109 9.72 11.37 6.59
N LEU A 110 8.73 11.93 5.89
CA LEU A 110 8.66 13.34 5.57
C LEU A 110 8.48 14.18 6.85
N GLY A 111 7.58 13.77 7.74
CA GLY A 111 7.39 14.42 9.04
C GLY A 111 8.68 14.51 9.86
N ARG A 112 9.47 13.42 9.90
CA ARG A 112 10.80 13.43 10.54
C ARG A 112 11.75 14.42 9.87
N ARG A 113 11.80 14.45 8.53
CA ARG A 113 12.66 15.37 7.76
C ARG A 113 12.26 16.84 7.91
N LEU A 114 10.99 17.11 8.17
CA LEU A 114 10.45 18.46 8.39
C LEU A 114 10.54 18.93 9.85
N GLY A 115 11.15 18.14 10.74
CA GLY A 115 11.42 18.56 12.12
C GLY A 115 10.39 18.11 13.16
N LEU A 116 9.41 17.26 12.81
CA LEU A 116 8.46 16.70 13.80
C LEU A 116 9.11 15.69 14.76
N GLY A 117 10.33 15.24 14.48
CA GLY A 117 11.09 14.33 15.35
C GLY A 117 10.29 13.08 15.74
N GLU A 118 10.16 12.84 17.04
CA GLU A 118 9.39 11.71 17.58
C GLU A 118 7.88 11.83 17.31
N GLN A 119 7.34 13.02 17.06
CA GLN A 119 5.91 13.23 16.78
C GLN A 119 5.49 12.91 15.34
N ALA A 120 6.44 12.49 14.49
CA ALA A 120 6.13 12.13 13.11
C ALA A 120 5.09 10.99 12.96
N TRP A 121 4.84 10.20 14.02
CA TRP A 121 3.76 9.21 14.03
C TRP A 121 2.37 9.84 13.84
N ILE A 122 2.18 11.11 14.24
CA ILE A 122 0.90 11.83 14.05
C ILE A 122 0.59 11.96 12.56
N ALA A 123 1.58 12.32 11.74
CA ALA A 123 1.43 12.35 10.29
C ALA A 123 1.05 10.96 9.74
N GLY A 124 1.67 9.91 10.27
CA GLY A 124 1.32 8.53 9.92
C GLY A 124 -0.13 8.16 10.28
N VAL A 125 -0.62 8.56 11.45
CA VAL A 125 -2.02 8.33 11.86
C VAL A 125 -2.99 9.07 10.95
N LEU A 126 -2.73 10.35 10.67
CA LEU A 126 -3.59 11.14 9.78
C LEU A 126 -3.68 10.51 8.39
N THR A 127 -2.55 10.05 7.85
CA THR A 127 -2.50 9.34 6.56
C THR A 127 -3.17 7.96 6.62
N ALA A 128 -3.04 7.23 7.72
CA ALA A 128 -3.65 5.90 7.88
C ALA A 128 -5.17 5.97 8.04
N CYS A 129 -5.68 7.06 8.62
CA CYS A 129 -7.11 7.29 8.84
C CYS A 129 -7.80 8.02 7.67
N ASP A 130 -7.06 8.46 6.65
CA ASP A 130 -7.63 9.08 5.46
C ASP A 130 -8.40 8.02 4.64
N PRO A 131 -9.73 8.11 4.51
CA PRO A 131 -10.52 7.14 3.77
C PRO A 131 -10.36 7.26 2.25
N LEU A 132 -9.71 8.33 1.75
CA LEU A 132 -9.44 8.52 0.33
C LEU A 132 -8.17 7.78 -0.14
N LEU A 133 -7.33 7.30 0.78
CA LEU A 133 -6.08 6.57 0.53
C LEU A 133 -6.24 5.06 0.74
#